data_AF-A0ABD7GK19-F1
#
_entry.id   AF-A0ABD7GK19-F1
#
_cell.length_a   1.000
_cell.length_b   1.000
_cell.length_c   1.000
_cell.angle_alpha   90.00
_cell.angle_beta   90.00
_cell.angle_gamma   90.00
#
_symmetry.space_group_name_H-M   'P 1'
#
loop_
_entity.id
_entity.type
_entity.pdbx_description
1 polymer ?
#
loop_
_entity_poly.entity_id
_entity_poly.type
_entity_poly.pdbx_seq_one_letter_code
_entity_poly.pdbx_strand_id
1 'polypeptide(L)' 'MPEVTNFVEVARGASGYQKKEFAEFLEVDPQTYRKIESDPDNMTLGMVKSLLPKLNRYSRQILQESINEIFLSCE' A
#
# COMPACT_ATOMS: atom_id res chain seq x y z
N MET A 1 8.40 3.75 -20.09
CA MET A 1 8.29 2.79 -18.97
C MET A 1 6.87 2.89 -18.47
N PRO A 2 6.15 1.80 -18.22
CA PRO A 2 4.84 1.90 -17.58
C PRO A 2 5.05 2.61 -16.23
N GLU A 3 4.26 3.65 -15.97
CA GLU A 3 4.22 4.27 -14.65
C GLU A 3 3.73 3.20 -13.69
N VAL A 4 4.64 2.62 -12.91
CA VAL A 4 4.29 1.71 -11.82
C VAL A 4 3.40 2.54 -10.89
N THR A 5 2.11 2.27 -10.96
CA THR A 5 1.13 3.00 -10.18
C THR A 5 1.42 2.67 -8.72
N ASN A 6 1.79 3.69 -7.96
CA ASN A 6 2.12 3.58 -6.55
C ASN A 6 0.88 3.16 -5.75
N PHE A 7 0.64 1.86 -5.64
CA PHE A 7 -0.58 1.32 -5.04
C PHE A 7 -0.75 1.74 -3.58
N VAL A 8 0.35 2.03 -2.86
CA VAL A 8 0.31 2.52 -1.48
C VAL A 8 -0.27 3.93 -1.42
N GLU A 9 0.18 4.81 -2.32
CA GLU A 9 -0.37 6.16 -2.46
C GLU A 9 -1.83 6.13 -2.91
N VAL A 10 -2.16 5.30 -3.91
CA VAL A 10 -3.54 5.17 -4.41
C VAL A 10 -4.47 4.61 -3.33
N ALA A 11 -4.06 3.57 -2.62
CA ALA A 11 -4.83 3.01 -1.52
C ALA A 11 -5.01 4.00 -0.37
N ARG A 12 -3.99 4.80 -0.05
CA ARG A 12 -4.12 5.89 0.93
C ARG A 12 -5.12 6.94 0.46
N GLY A 13 -4.99 7.40 -0.79
CA GLY A 13 -5.89 8.38 -1.39
C GLY A 13 -7.35 7.92 -1.37
N ALA A 14 -7.61 6.68 -1.78
CA ALA A 14 -8.95 6.08 -1.76
C ALA A 14 -9.50 5.87 -0.35
N SER A 15 -8.63 5.80 0.67
CA SER A 15 -9.04 5.62 2.07
C SER A 15 -9.40 6.92 2.77
N GLY A 16 -8.96 8.06 2.24
CA GLY A 16 -9.09 9.37 2.91
C GLY A 16 -8.16 9.56 4.11
N TYR A 17 -7.23 8.62 4.35
CA TYR A 17 -6.27 8.70 5.45
C TYR A 17 -5.06 9.56 5.09
N GLN A 18 -4.51 10.23 6.09
CA GLN A 18 -3.27 10.96 5.97
C GLN A 18 -2.05 10.02 6.04
N LYS A 19 -0.90 10.49 5.54
CA LYS A 19 0.37 9.74 5.57
C LYS A 19 0.75 9.29 6.98
N LYS A 20 0.47 10.10 7.99
CA LYS A 20 0.75 9.79 9.40
C LYS A 20 -0.07 8.59 9.89
N GLU A 21 -1.36 8.55 9.57
CA GLU A 21 -2.25 7.45 9.97
C GLU A 21 -1.83 6.12 9.30
N PHE A 22 -1.41 6.18 8.03
CA PHE A 22 -0.85 5.01 7.35
C PHE A 22 0.48 4.54 7.97
N ALA A 23 1.37 5.45 8.34
CA ALA A 23 2.60 5.10 9.04
C ALA A 23 2.30 4.40 10.38
N GLU A 24 1.30 4.89 11.12
CA GLU A 24 0.81 4.27 12.35
C GLU A 24 0.22 2.88 12.12
N PHE A 25 -0.59 2.67 11.06
CA PHE A 25 -1.14 1.35 10.72
C PHE A 25 -0.07 0.33 10.31
N LEU A 26 1.01 0.81 9.71
CA LEU A 26 2.14 0.00 9.30
C LEU A 26 3.17 -0.19 10.43
N GLU A 27 2.96 0.45 11.58
CA GLU A 27 3.87 0.44 12.73
C GLU A 27 5.30 0.90 12.35
N VAL A 28 5.39 1.88 11.44
CA VAL A 28 6.66 2.45 10.98
C VAL A 28 6.74 3.94 11.29
N ASP A 29 7.95 4.47 11.36
CA ASP A 29 8.15 5.90 11.45
C ASP A 29 7.80 6.61 10.12
N PRO A 30 7.51 7.93 10.14
CA PRO A 30 7.13 8.68 8.95
C PRO A 30 8.20 8.69 7.83
N GLN A 31 9.48 8.56 8.16
CA GLN A 31 10.56 8.53 7.18
C GLN A 31 10.60 7.18 6.46
N THR A 32 10.40 6.08 7.18
CA THR A 32 10.23 4.74 6.61
C THR A 32 8.97 4.68 5.74
N TYR A 33 7.85 5.27 6.20
CA TYR A 33 6.65 5.36 5.37
C TYR A 33 6.89 6.10 4.05
N ARG A 34 7.61 7.24 4.07
CA ARG A 34 7.96 7.96 2.83
C ARG A 34 8.77 7.10 1.85
N LYS A 35 9.65 6.22 2.35
CA LYS A 35 10.40 5.30 1.49
C LYS A 35 9.48 4.25 0.87
N ILE A 36 8.55 3.68 1.64
CA ILE A 36 7.55 2.72 1.15
C ILE A 36 6.62 3.37 0.14
N GLU A 37 6.17 4.60 0.38
CA GLU A 37 5.33 5.33 -0.57
C GLU A 37 6.14 5.67 -1.82
N SER A 38 7.40 6.10 -1.74
CA SER A 38 8.20 6.37 -2.96
C SER A 38 8.60 5.12 -3.74
N ASP A 39 8.70 3.97 -3.06
CA ASP A 39 9.14 2.69 -3.61
C ASP A 39 8.40 1.55 -2.89
N PRO A 40 7.25 1.11 -3.46
CA PRO A 40 6.37 0.11 -2.85
C PRO A 40 7.01 -1.27 -2.67
N ASP A 41 8.14 -1.57 -3.32
CA ASP A 41 8.86 -2.83 -3.15
C ASP A 41 9.46 -2.98 -1.75
N ASN A 42 9.58 -1.88 -1.01
CA ASN A 42 9.99 -1.89 0.40
C ASN A 42 8.88 -2.39 1.34
N MET A 43 7.67 -2.64 0.82
CA MET A 43 6.55 -3.11 1.64
C MET A 43 6.63 -4.62 1.87
N THR A 44 6.66 -5.02 3.14
CA THR A 44 6.68 -6.44 3.51
C THR A 44 5.28 -7.06 3.49
N LEU A 45 5.19 -8.38 3.37
CA LEU A 45 3.91 -9.09 3.49
C LEU A 45 3.23 -8.89 4.87
N GLY A 46 4.02 -8.66 5.93
CA GLY A 46 3.51 -8.31 7.25
C GLY A 46 2.81 -6.94 7.26
N MET A 47 3.43 -5.95 6.63
CA MET A 47 2.86 -4.60 6.45
C MET A 47 1.54 -4.64 5.67
N VAL A 48 1.48 -5.40 4.58
CA VAL A 48 0.23 -5.64 3.83
C VAL A 48 -0.86 -6.19 4.75
N LYS A 49 -0.55 -7.24 5.52
CA LYS A 49 -1.51 -7.88 6.43
C LYS A 49 -2.00 -6.95 7.54
N SER A 50 -1.16 -6.07 8.07
CA SER A 50 -1.55 -5.06 9.07
C SER A 50 -2.42 -3.96 8.47
N LEU A 51 -2.17 -3.59 7.20
CA LEU A 51 -2.87 -2.51 6.52
C LEU A 51 -4.27 -2.93 6.04
N LEU A 52 -4.41 -4.09 5.39
CA LEU A 52 -5.67 -4.54 4.75
C LEU A 52 -6.92 -4.44 5.66
N PRO A 53 -6.88 -4.81 6.96
CA PRO A 53 -8.03 -4.70 7.87
C PRO A 53 -8.48 -3.26 8.13
N LYS A 54 -7.58 -2.28 8.02
CA LYS A 54 -7.82 -0.86 8.32
C LYS A 54 -8.37 -0.08 7.12
N LEU A 55 -8.27 -0.65 5.93
CA LEU A 55 -8.73 -0.02 4.70
C LEU A 55 -10.24 -0.20 4.52
N ASN A 56 -10.86 0.82 3.92
CA ASN A 56 -12.23 0.71 3.44
C ASN A 56 -12.32 -0.30 2.28
N ARG A 57 -13.55 -0.67 1.92
CA ARG A 57 -13.81 -1.67 0.87
C ARG A 57 -13.13 -1.35 -0.47
N TYR A 58 -13.14 -0.09 -0.89
CA TYR A 58 -12.58 0.34 -2.18
C TYR A 58 -11.05 0.31 -2.17
N SER A 59 -10.44 0.85 -1.12
CA SER A 59 -8.99 0.84 -0.95
C SER A 59 -8.43 -0.57 -0.83
N ARG A 60 -9.15 -1.48 -0.16
CA ARG A 60 -8.79 -2.89 -0.09
C ARG A 60 -8.82 -3.54 -1.47
N GLN A 61 -9.84 -3.24 -2.29
CA GLN A 61 -9.97 -3.79 -3.63
C GLN A 61 -8.81 -3.34 -4.54
N ILE A 62 -8.45 -2.05 -4.52
CA ILE A 62 -7.32 -1.50 -5.29
C ILE A 62 -6.01 -2.19 -4.92
N LEU A 63 -5.74 -2.32 -3.61
CA LEU A 63 -4.53 -2.98 -3.12
C LEU A 63 -4.50 -4.46 -3.52
N GLN A 64 -5.64 -5.14 -3.49
CA GLN A 64 -5.75 -6.55 -3.81
C GLN A 64 -5.60 -6.80 -5.31
N GLU A 65 -6.15 -5.93 -6.17
CA GLU A 65 -5.93 -5.96 -7.63
C GLU A 65 -4.45 -5.71 -7.96
N SER A 66 -3.82 -4.72 -7.32
CA SER A 66 -2.38 -4.42 -7.51
C SER A 66 -1.47 -5.58 -7.06
N ILE A 67 -1.77 -6.20 -5.90
CA ILE A 67 -1.05 -7.39 -5.42
C ILE A 67 -1.26 -8.55 -6.39
N ASN A 68 -2.48 -8.79 -6.85
CA ASN A 68 -2.75 -9.84 -7.82
C ASN A 68 -2.01 -9.62 -9.14
N GLU A 69 -1.93 -8.40 -9.65
CA GLU A 69 -1.12 -8.08 -10.83
C GLU A 69 0.37 -8.37 -10.60
N ILE A 70 0.90 -8.09 -9.41
CA ILE A 70 2.32 -8.34 -9.08
C ILE A 70 2.62 -9.84 -8.88
N PHE A 71 1.70 -10.59 -8.26
CA PHE A 71 1.94 -11.98 -7.84
C PHE A 71 1.35 -13.05 -8.80
N LEU A 72 0.30 -12.74 -9.56
CA LEU A 72 -0.34 -13.66 -10.52
C LEU A 72 0.13 -13.43 -11.96
N SER A 73 0.88 -12.37 -12.27
CA SER A 73 1.50 -12.22 -13.59
C SER A 73 2.68 -13.18 -13.86
N CYS A 74 2.91 -14.15 -12.96
CA CYS A 74 3.91 -15.20 -13.10
C CYS A 74 3.34 -16.52 -13.66
N GLU A 75 2.09 -16.54 -14.14
CA GLU A 75 1.55 -17.67 -14.93
C GLU A 75 1.87 -17.55 -16.43
#